data_AF-A0A1Q8BLE4-F1
#
_entry.id   AF-A0A1Q8BLE4-F1
#
_cell.length_a   1.000
_cell.length_b   1.000
_cell.length_c   1.000
_cell.angle_alpha   90.00
_cell.angle_beta   90.00
_cell.angle_gamma   90.00
#
_symmetry.space_group_name_H-M   'P 1'
#
loop_
_entity.id
_entity.type
_entity.pdbx_description
1 polymer ?
#
loop_
_entity_poly.entity_id
_entity_poly.type
_entity_poly.pdbx_seq_one_letter_code
_entity_poly.pdbx_strand_id
1 'polypeptide(L)'
;MKKIELTEATKPLAEYVKEMDGMSLMIMYKGVALAALVPMDNADYESVALGSDPEFIAILEKSRKSVREGRVYTTEGMRKFFENDKDDQDKTP
;
A
#
# COMPACT_ATOMS: atom_id res chain seq x y z
N MET A 1 5.90 -3.94 16.43
CA MET A 1 4.61 -4.62 16.18
C MET A 1 4.39 -5.66 17.27
N LYS A 2 3.39 -5.45 18.13
CA LYS A 2 2.99 -6.38 19.20
C LYS A 2 2.28 -7.59 18.57
N LYS A 3 2.36 -8.78 19.17
CA LYS A 3 1.71 -10.00 18.68
C LYS A 3 0.81 -10.57 19.76
N ILE A 4 -0.38 -11.05 19.36
CA ILE A 4 -1.31 -11.77 20.23
C ILE A 4 -1.79 -13.01 19.51
N GLU A 5 -1.73 -14.15 20.19
CA GLU A 5 -2.33 -15.39 19.73
C GLU A 5 -3.83 -15.38 20.06
N LEU A 6 -4.68 -15.64 19.07
CA LEU A 6 -6.14 -15.53 19.22
C LEU A 6 -6.68 -16.51 20.27
N THR A 7 -6.03 -17.66 20.45
CA THR A 7 -6.38 -18.63 21.50
C THR A 7 -6.05 -18.14 22.91
N GLU A 8 -5.18 -17.14 23.04
CA GLU A 8 -4.78 -16.53 24.32
C GLU A 8 -5.47 -15.18 24.55
N ALA A 9 -6.21 -14.68 23.56
CA ALA A 9 -6.93 -13.42 23.65
C ALA A 9 -8.16 -13.56 24.56
N THR A 10 -8.11 -12.94 25.73
CA THR A 10 -9.16 -13.01 26.75
C THR A 10 -9.98 -11.72 26.88
N LYS A 11 -9.52 -10.62 26.27
CA LYS A 11 -10.17 -9.31 26.36
C LYS A 11 -10.93 -8.97 25.07
N PRO A 12 -11.93 -8.07 25.11
CA PRO A 12 -12.53 -7.51 23.91
C PRO A 12 -11.51 -6.71 23.07
N LEU A 13 -11.74 -6.62 21.75
CA LEU A 13 -10.85 -5.91 20.82
C LEU A 13 -10.58 -4.45 21.23
N ALA A 14 -11.60 -3.77 21.77
CA ALA A 14 -11.49 -2.38 22.22
C ALA A 14 -10.43 -2.17 23.31
N GLU A 15 -10.20 -3.15 24.18
CA GLU A 15 -9.16 -3.06 25.22
C GLU A 15 -7.77 -3.22 24.60
N TYR A 16 -7.62 -4.12 23.62
CA TYR A 16 -6.36 -4.25 22.89
C TYR A 16 -6.00 -2.97 22.12
N VAL A 17 -6.99 -2.26 21.56
CA VAL A 17 -6.78 -0.95 20.91
C VAL A 17 -6.22 0.08 21.88
N LYS A 18 -6.74 0.17 23.10
CA LYS A 18 -6.22 1.10 24.12
C LYS A 18 -4.79 0.77 24.53
N GLU A 19 -4.45 -0.52 24.55
CA GLU A 19 -3.10 -1.00 24.89
C GLU A 19 -2.11 -0.97 23.71
N MET A 20 -2.53 -0.53 22.51
CA MET A 20 -1.65 -0.48 21.34
C MET A 20 -0.57 0.61 21.47
N ASP A 21 -0.82 1.68 22.23
CA ASP A 21 0.14 2.78 22.47
C ASP A 21 0.81 3.28 21.18
N GLY A 22 0.02 3.50 20.13
CA GLY A 22 0.50 3.96 18.82
C GLY A 22 1.31 2.92 18.02
N MET A 23 1.37 1.65 18.47
CA MET A 23 2.02 0.56 17.76
C MET A 23 1.01 -0.39 17.11
N SER A 24 1.36 -0.94 15.94
CA SER A 24 0.55 -1.99 15.32
C SER A 24 0.54 -3.28 16.14
N LEU A 25 -0.60 -3.96 16.14
CA LEU A 25 -0.85 -5.24 16.78
C LEU A 25 -1.17 -6.31 15.73
N MET A 26 -0.46 -7.43 15.76
CA MET A 26 -0.69 -8.57 14.89
C MET A 26 -1.46 -9.66 15.63
N ILE A 27 -2.56 -10.12 15.04
CA ILE A 27 -3.38 -11.21 15.55
C ILE A 27 -2.96 -12.49 14.83
N MET A 28 -2.56 -13.49 15.60
CA MET A 28 -2.14 -14.81 15.12
C MET A 28 -3.22 -15.85 15.41
N TYR A 29 -3.34 -16.88 14.58
CA TYR A 29 -4.10 -18.10 14.89
C TYR A 29 -3.23 -19.32 14.61
N LYS A 30 -2.93 -20.10 15.66
CA LYS A 30 -2.04 -21.27 15.61
C LYS A 30 -0.67 -20.95 14.98
N GLY A 31 -0.10 -19.80 15.35
CA GLY A 31 1.21 -19.37 14.84
C GLY A 31 1.20 -18.78 13.42
N VAL A 32 0.04 -18.66 12.77
CA VAL A 32 -0.11 -18.00 11.46
C VAL A 32 -0.70 -16.60 11.65
N ALA A 33 -0.13 -15.59 10.97
CA ALA A 33 -0.67 -14.23 11.01
C ALA A 33 -2.04 -14.19 10.31
N LEU A 34 -3.08 -13.79 11.05
CA LEU A 34 -4.46 -13.76 10.58
C LEU A 34 -4.92 -12.35 10.24
N ALA A 35 -4.58 -11.37 11.08
CA ALA A 35 -4.99 -9.98 10.90
C ALA A 35 -3.99 -9.02 11.59
N ALA A 36 -4.11 -7.74 11.28
CA ALA A 36 -3.37 -6.68 11.96
C ALA A 36 -4.31 -5.51 12.30
N LEU A 37 -4.11 -4.92 13.47
CA LEU A 37 -4.63 -3.60 13.83
C LEU A 37 -3.48 -2.61 13.66
N VAL A 38 -3.74 -1.59 12.87
CA VAL A 38 -2.75 -0.55 12.54
C VAL A 38 -3.31 0.78 13.04
N PRO A 39 -2.52 1.58 13.78
CA PRO A 39 -2.96 2.90 14.20
C PRO A 39 -2.98 3.85 12.99
N MET A 40 -4.00 4.69 12.90
CA MET A 40 -4.25 5.57 11.75
C MET A 40 -3.48 6.90 11.82
N ASP A 41 -2.81 7.19 12.93
CA ASP A 41 -1.93 8.36 13.08
C ASP A 41 -0.67 8.25 12.21
N ASN A 42 -0.22 7.02 11.93
CA ASN A 42 0.97 6.71 11.15
C ASN A 42 0.67 6.21 9.73
N ALA A 43 -0.59 6.04 9.36
CA ALA A 43 -1.00 5.61 8.02
C ALA A 43 -2.42 6.09 7.70
N ASP A 44 -2.62 6.70 6.55
CA ASP A 44 -3.96 6.91 6.01
C ASP A 44 -4.56 5.57 5.53
N TYR A 45 -5.89 5.56 5.37
CA TYR A 45 -6.61 4.38 4.91
C TYR A 45 -6.11 3.88 3.55
N GLU A 46 -5.74 4.81 2.66
CA GLU A 46 -5.19 4.51 1.34
C GLU A 46 -3.89 3.71 1.43
N SER A 47 -2.97 4.11 2.30
CA SER A 47 -1.70 3.41 2.52
C SER A 47 -1.89 1.99 3.03
N VAL A 48 -2.88 1.77 3.91
CA VAL A 48 -3.18 0.43 4.44
C VAL A 48 -3.84 -0.44 3.36
N ALA A 49 -4.81 0.11 2.64
CA ALA A 49 -5.50 -0.61 1.58
C ALA A 49 -4.54 -0.99 0.43
N LEU A 50 -3.82 -0.01 -0.12
CA LEU A 50 -2.91 -0.21 -1.25
C LEU A 50 -1.64 -0.96 -0.86
N GLY A 51 -1.14 -0.76 0.36
CA GLY A 51 0.05 -1.45 0.86
C GLY A 51 -0.11 -2.97 1.02
N SER A 52 -1.35 -3.47 0.96
CA SER A 52 -1.67 -4.90 1.02
C SER A 52 -2.23 -5.47 -0.29
N ASP A 53 -2.44 -4.63 -1.31
CA ASP A 53 -2.97 -5.04 -2.61
C ASP A 53 -1.87 -5.62 -3.51
N PRO A 54 -1.94 -6.91 -3.91
CA PRO A 54 -0.88 -7.55 -4.67
C PRO A 54 -0.63 -6.93 -6.05
N GLU A 55 -1.69 -6.43 -6.71
CA GLU A 55 -1.59 -5.81 -8.04
C GLU A 55 -0.88 -4.46 -7.94
N PHE A 56 -1.26 -3.65 -6.96
CA PHE A 56 -0.61 -2.37 -6.67
C PHE A 56 0.86 -2.56 -6.31
N ILE A 57 1.18 -3.55 -5.46
CA ILE A 57 2.58 -3.89 -5.13
C ILE A 57 3.37 -4.22 -6.40
N ALA A 58 2.81 -5.03 -7.30
CA ALA A 58 3.48 -5.39 -8.56
C ALA A 58 3.73 -4.17 -9.46
N ILE A 59 2.75 -3.25 -9.56
CA ILE A 59 2.90 -1.97 -10.28
C ILE A 59 4.04 -1.15 -9.67
N LEU A 60 4.09 -1.09 -8.34
CA LEU A 60 5.04 -0.27 -7.60
C LEU A 60 6.47 -0.83 -7.73
N GLU A 61 6.64 -2.15 -7.70
CA GLU A 61 7.93 -2.81 -7.96
C GLU A 61 8.43 -2.57 -9.39
N LYS A 62 7.54 -2.74 -10.38
CA LYS A 62 7.84 -2.45 -11.79
C LYS A 62 8.26 -0.99 -11.97
N SER A 63 7.55 -0.06 -11.33
CA SER A 63 7.84 1.38 -11.41
C SER A 63 9.20 1.70 -10.78
N ARG A 64 9.47 1.19 -9.58
CA ARG A 64 10.78 1.34 -8.89
C ARG A 64 11.92 0.79 -9.74
N LYS A 65 11.73 -0.35 -10.41
CA LYS A 65 12.72 -0.90 -11.35
C LYS A 65 12.97 0.03 -12.53
N SER A 66 11.91 0.53 -13.17
CA SER A 66 12.04 1.50 -14.27
C SER A 66 12.77 2.78 -13.87
N VAL A 67 12.49 3.32 -12.67
CA VAL A 67 13.22 4.49 -12.14
C VAL A 67 14.71 4.19 -11.97
N ARG A 68 15.06 3.05 -11.35
CA ARG A 68 16.47 2.64 -11.20
C ARG A 68 17.19 2.46 -12.53
N GLU A 69 16.47 2.02 -13.56
CA GLU A 69 16.99 1.81 -14.91
C GLU A 69 16.94 3.11 -15.76
N GLY A 70 16.61 4.25 -15.15
CA GLY A 70 16.57 5.56 -15.82
C GLY A 70 15.38 5.75 -16.77
N ARG A 71 14.44 4.80 -16.82
CA ARG A 71 13.20 4.89 -17.62
C ARG A 71 12.18 5.74 -16.89
N VAL A 72 12.41 7.05 -16.89
CA VAL A 72 11.53 8.06 -16.30
C VAL A 72 11.21 9.13 -17.34
N TYR A 73 10.04 9.74 -17.20
CA TYR A 73 9.68 10.92 -17.97
C TYR A 73 9.87 12.17 -17.12
N THR A 74 10.43 13.22 -17.71
CA THR A 74 10.33 14.56 -17.12
C THR A 74 8.90 15.07 -17.29
N THR A 75 8.49 16.03 -16.46
CA THR A 75 7.17 16.65 -16.58
C THR A 75 6.94 17.25 -17.98
N GLU A 76 7.97 17.89 -18.56
CA GLU A 76 7.89 18.43 -19.92
C GLU A 76 7.82 17.32 -20.98
N GLY A 77 8.62 16.25 -20.82
CA GLY A 77 8.58 15.09 -21.71
C GLY A 77 7.21 14.39 -21.71
N MET A 78 6.59 14.27 -20.53
CA MET A 78 5.25 13.70 -20.40
C MET A 78 4.18 14.58 -21.04
N ARG A 79 4.28 15.91 -20.90
CA ARG A 79 3.37 16.85 -21.57
C ARG A 79 3.44 16.69 -23.10
N LYS A 80 4.64 16.70 -23.67
CA LYS A 80 4.85 16.51 -25.11
C LYS A 80 4.35 15.14 -25.60
N PHE A 81 4.53 14.10 -24.80
CA PHE A 81 4.00 12.77 -25.11
C PHE A 81 2.48 12.80 -25.32
N PHE A 82 1.73 13.39 -24.38
CA PHE A 82 0.27 13.49 -24.50
C PHE A 82 -0.23 14.51 -25.54
N GLU A 83 0.57 15.52 -25.87
CA GLU A 83 0.25 16.45 -26.96
C GLU A 83 0.40 15.74 -28.31
N ASN A 84 1.49 15.01 -28.52
CA ASN A 84 1.71 14.25 -29.76
C ASN A 84 0.74 13.08 -29.94
N ASP A 85 0.32 12.42 -28.86
CA ASP A 85 -0.65 11.31 -28.90
C ASP A 85 -2.05 11.77 -29.31
N LYS A 86 -2.41 13.05 -29.07
CA LYS A 86 -3.65 13.67 -29.58
C LYS A 86 -3.56 13.97 -31.07
N ASP A 87 -2.40 14.43 -31.54
CA ASP A 87 -2.18 14.75 -32.96
C ASP A 87 -2.20 13.51 -33.88
N ASP A 88 -1.91 12.32 -33.34
CA ASP A 88 -2.01 11.05 -34.10
C ASP A 88 -3.44 10.48 -34.10
N GLN A 89 -4.26 10.74 -33.07
CA GLN A 89 -5.67 10.35 -33.07
C GLN A 89 -6.52 11.19 -34.04
N ASP A 90 -6.21 12.48 -34.21
CA ASP A 90 -6.88 13.38 -35.16
C ASP A 90 -6.46 13.19 -36.64
N LYS A 91 -5.48 12.31 -36.92
CA LYS A 91 -5.00 11.99 -38.28
C LYS A 91 -5.54 10.68 -38.84
N THR A 92 -6.42 9.99 -38.11
CA THR A 92 -7.08 8.79 -38.62
C THR A 92 -8.36 9.21 -39.38
N PRO A 93 -8.50 8.90 -40.68
CA PRO A 93 -9.66 9.30 -41.48
C PRO A 93 -10.97 8.64 -41.05
#